data_AF-A0A4Q3A828-F1
#
_entry.id   AF-A0A4Q3A828-F1
#
_cell.length_a   1.000
_cell.length_b   1.000
_cell.length_c   1.000
_cell.angle_alpha   90.00
_cell.angle_beta   90.00
_cell.angle_gamma   90.00
#
_symmetry.space_group_name_H-M   'P 1'
#
loop_
_entity.id
_entity.type
_entity.pdbx_description
1 polymer ?
#
loop_
_entity_poly.entity_id
_entity_poly.type
_entity_poly.pdbx_seq_one_letter_code
_entity_poly.pdbx_strand_id
1 'polypeptide(L)'
;MQAISGLFFSLSLVLAVVLGGQTLDYTWGPALVALALSLATGAFEMWRLGKQPKSAWFAVLVILVASGWLLWGCWGSPVSEYGRSDALLVVSALISCLWAWTMPARGLAIRFIMAALALLGLANLGIALVQLRDPAFAWPFGSRPTAFPSGLFGHYNHLADFSQVSALMLTARALWARDSKFERIVQVLGVVAAATCVLICGSRGGALS
;
A
#
# COMPACT_ATOMS: atom_id res chain seq x y z
N MET A 1 1.51 21.59 -9.45
CA MET A 1 2.45 20.61 -8.88
C MET A 1 1.86 19.21 -8.81
N GLN A 2 0.53 19.04 -8.90
CA GLN A 2 -0.14 17.73 -8.94
C GLN A 2 0.44 16.73 -9.96
N ALA A 3 0.75 17.16 -11.19
CA ALA A 3 1.35 16.29 -12.20
C ALA A 3 2.74 15.79 -11.77
N ILE A 4 3.55 16.66 -11.17
CA ILE A 4 4.90 16.33 -10.65
C ILE A 4 4.79 15.38 -9.46
N SER A 5 3.85 15.64 -8.55
CA SER A 5 3.58 14.77 -7.41
C SER A 5 3.10 13.38 -7.87
N GLY A 6 2.16 13.33 -8.81
CA GLY A 6 1.72 12.07 -9.43
C GLY A 6 2.84 11.32 -10.16
N LEU A 7 3.73 12.04 -10.83
CA LEU A 7 4.92 11.46 -11.48
C LEU A 7 5.85 10.81 -10.44
N PHE A 8 6.20 11.53 -9.38
CA PHE A 8 7.05 11.00 -8.30
C PHE A 8 6.40 9.83 -7.56
N PHE A 9 5.07 9.87 -7.36
CA PHE A 9 4.34 8.74 -6.79
C PHE A 9 4.40 7.52 -7.70
N SER A 10 4.15 7.71 -9.00
CA SER A 10 4.21 6.63 -9.99
C SER A 10 5.63 6.05 -10.08
N LEU A 11 6.64 6.92 -10.05
CA LEU A 11 8.04 6.51 -10.01
C LEU A 11 8.36 5.71 -8.74
N SER A 12 7.84 6.13 -7.58
CA SER A 12 7.97 5.36 -6.33
C SER A 12 7.39 3.95 -6.47
N LEU A 13 6.19 3.81 -7.06
CA LEU A 13 5.60 2.49 -7.31
C LEU A 13 6.47 1.63 -8.23
N VAL A 14 6.95 2.20 -9.34
CA VAL A 14 7.83 1.48 -10.27
C VAL A 14 9.11 1.05 -9.59
N LEU A 15 9.76 1.94 -8.84
CA LEU A 15 10.99 1.63 -8.10
C LEU A 15 10.75 0.60 -7.00
N ALA A 16 9.60 0.65 -6.31
CA ALA A 16 9.23 -0.34 -5.30
C ALA A 16 9.07 -1.74 -5.92
N VAL A 17 8.50 -1.84 -7.12
CA VAL A 17 8.36 -3.13 -7.82
C VAL A 17 9.70 -3.63 -8.36
N VAL A 18 10.48 -2.75 -8.99
CA VAL A 18 11.74 -3.13 -9.66
C VAL A 18 12.86 -3.42 -8.66
N LEU A 19 12.96 -2.65 -7.58
CA LEU A 19 14.04 -2.74 -6.60
C LEU A 19 13.59 -3.38 -5.27
N GLY A 20 12.33 -3.22 -4.88
CA GLY A 20 11.79 -3.74 -3.62
C GLY A 20 11.44 -5.23 -3.64
N GLY A 21 11.58 -5.93 -4.77
CA GLY A 21 11.45 -7.40 -4.83
C GLY A 21 12.54 -8.17 -4.05
N GLN A 22 13.43 -7.47 -3.35
CA GLN A 22 14.53 -8.05 -2.57
C GLN A 22 14.28 -7.82 -1.08
N THR A 23 14.72 -8.77 -0.26
CA THR A 23 14.60 -8.71 1.22
C THR A 23 15.62 -7.77 1.86
N LEU A 24 16.28 -6.90 1.08
CA LEU A 24 17.34 -6.02 1.55
C LEU A 24 16.78 -4.60 1.76
N ASP A 25 16.86 -4.10 2.98
CA ASP A 25 16.25 -2.82 3.38
C ASP A 25 16.65 -1.63 2.49
N TYR A 26 17.88 -1.60 1.97
CA TYR A 26 18.39 -0.48 1.19
C TYR A 26 17.82 -0.39 -0.22
N THR A 27 17.27 -1.47 -0.78
CA THR A 27 16.71 -1.45 -2.14
C THR A 27 15.40 -0.67 -2.23
N TRP A 28 14.75 -0.44 -1.08
CA TRP A 28 13.56 0.38 -0.94
C TRP A 28 13.86 1.89 -0.94
N GLY A 29 15.11 2.29 -0.67
CA GLY A 29 15.53 3.69 -0.54
C GLY A 29 15.09 4.58 -1.72
N PRO A 30 15.35 4.23 -2.98
CA PRO A 30 14.94 5.03 -4.13
C PRO A 30 13.41 5.20 -4.23
N ALA A 31 12.64 4.16 -3.91
CA ALA A 31 11.17 4.22 -3.91
C ALA A 31 10.65 5.15 -2.80
N LEU A 32 11.27 5.11 -1.63
CA LEU A 32 10.94 5.98 -0.50
C LEU A 32 11.31 7.45 -0.77
N VAL A 33 12.44 7.71 -1.43
CA VAL A 33 12.84 9.07 -1.83
C VAL A 33 11.84 9.64 -2.84
N ALA A 34 11.47 8.86 -3.87
CA ALA A 34 10.46 9.29 -4.83
C ALA A 34 9.10 9.55 -4.14
N LEU A 35 8.73 8.71 -3.17
CA LEU A 35 7.51 8.90 -2.39
C LEU A 35 7.55 10.18 -1.54
N ALA A 36 8.69 10.46 -0.91
CA ALA A 36 8.90 11.68 -0.13
C ALA A 36 8.83 12.94 -1.01
N LEU A 37 9.40 12.91 -2.22
CA LEU A 37 9.32 14.01 -3.19
C LEU A 37 7.88 14.22 -3.68
N SER A 38 7.14 13.13 -3.90
CA SER A 38 5.71 13.19 -4.22
C SER A 38 4.92 13.91 -3.14
N LEU A 39 5.18 13.61 -1.87
CA LEU A 39 4.57 14.30 -0.75
C LEU A 39 4.97 15.76 -0.65
N ALA A 40 6.27 16.06 -0.72
CA ALA A 40 6.76 17.43 -0.59
C ALA A 40 6.08 18.35 -1.61
N THR A 41 5.95 17.87 -2.85
CA THR A 41 5.28 18.61 -3.92
C THR A 41 3.76 18.72 -3.73
N GLY A 42 3.10 17.71 -3.15
CA GLY A 42 1.67 17.76 -2.80
C GLY A 42 1.36 18.67 -1.60
N ALA A 43 2.17 18.59 -0.54
CA ALA A 43 2.05 19.38 0.67
C ALA A 43 2.30 20.87 0.41
N PHE A 44 3.30 21.20 -0.40
CA PHE A 44 3.57 22.57 -0.83
C PHE A 44 2.36 23.20 -1.55
N GLU A 45 1.68 22.42 -2.41
CA GLU A 45 0.50 22.91 -3.13
C GLU A 45 -0.69 23.14 -2.19
N MET A 46 -0.91 22.28 -1.19
CA MET A 46 -1.93 22.51 -0.16
C MET A 46 -1.66 23.75 0.68
N TRP A 47 -0.42 23.92 1.15
CA TRP A 47 0.00 25.08 1.93
C TRP A 47 -0.25 26.37 1.15
N ARG A 48 0.15 26.40 -0.13
CA ARG A 48 -0.08 27.53 -1.03
C ARG A 48 -1.57 27.85 -1.23
N LEU A 49 -2.45 26.84 -1.23
CA LEU A 49 -3.87 27.00 -1.50
C LEU A 49 -4.73 27.26 -0.25
N GLY A 50 -4.15 27.20 0.96
CA GLY A 50 -4.87 27.45 2.23
C GLY A 50 -6.05 26.51 2.50
N LYS A 51 -6.13 25.37 1.79
CA LYS A 51 -7.24 24.43 1.91
C LYS A 51 -7.00 23.48 3.07
N GLN A 52 -7.63 23.76 4.21
CA GLN A 52 -7.68 22.81 5.31
C GLN A 52 -8.90 21.88 5.17
N PRO A 53 -8.69 20.56 5.07
CA PRO A 53 -9.78 19.58 5.05
C PRO A 53 -10.48 19.50 6.42
N LYS A 54 -11.78 19.83 6.46
CA LYS A 54 -12.59 19.98 7.67
C LYS A 54 -12.94 18.67 8.43
N SER A 55 -12.44 17.50 8.01
CA SER A 55 -12.83 16.20 8.61
C SER A 55 -11.63 15.25 8.84
N ALA A 56 -10.47 15.78 9.24
CA ALA A 56 -9.23 15.02 9.36
C ALA A 56 -9.17 14.05 10.55
N TRP A 57 -9.97 14.25 11.61
CA TRP A 57 -9.72 13.58 12.90
C TRP A 57 -9.99 12.07 12.91
N PHE A 58 -11.09 11.61 12.31
CA PHE A 58 -11.38 10.17 12.23
C PHE A 58 -10.37 9.44 11.33
N ALA A 59 -9.85 10.12 10.32
CA ALA A 59 -8.82 9.62 9.43
C ALA A 59 -7.49 9.40 10.14
N VAL A 60 -7.06 10.44 10.86
CA VAL A 60 -5.88 10.40 11.71
C VAL A 60 -6.02 9.27 12.73
N LEU A 61 -7.20 9.07 13.32
CA LEU A 61 -7.45 7.96 14.23
C LEU A 61 -7.26 6.58 13.57
N VAL A 62 -7.89 6.32 12.41
CA VAL A 62 -7.74 5.04 11.69
C VAL A 62 -6.28 4.77 11.33
N ILE A 63 -5.59 5.79 10.84
CA ILE A 63 -4.19 5.72 10.47
C ILE A 63 -3.31 5.46 11.71
N LEU A 64 -3.57 6.14 12.83
CA LEU A 64 -2.84 5.94 14.09
C LEU A 64 -3.10 4.56 14.68
N VAL A 65 -4.31 4.02 14.59
CA VAL A 65 -4.62 2.66 15.04
C VAL A 65 -3.89 1.63 14.19
N ALA A 66 -3.96 1.77 12.85
CA ALA A 66 -3.22 0.88 11.94
C ALA A 66 -1.70 0.96 12.16
N SER A 67 -1.17 2.17 12.35
CA SER A 67 0.25 2.38 12.64
C SER A 67 0.64 1.83 14.01
N GLY A 68 -0.22 1.98 15.02
CA GLY A 68 -0.02 1.43 16.35
C GLY A 68 0.01 -0.09 16.35
N TRP A 69 -0.86 -0.74 15.56
CA TRP A 69 -0.83 -2.19 15.36
C TRP A 69 0.49 -2.66 14.72
N LEU A 70 0.94 -1.97 13.68
CA LEU A 70 2.21 -2.28 13.02
C LEU A 70 3.41 -2.05 13.94
N LEU A 71 3.45 -0.92 14.66
CA LEU A 71 4.51 -0.60 15.63
C LEU A 71 4.51 -1.56 16.83
N TRP A 72 3.35 -2.05 17.25
CA TRP A 72 3.25 -3.12 18.24
C TRP A 72 3.91 -4.41 17.73
N GLY A 73 3.68 -4.76 16.46
CA GLY A 73 4.40 -5.83 15.78
C GLY A 73 5.92 -5.63 15.75
N CYS A 74 6.38 -4.41 15.47
CA CYS A 74 7.82 -4.07 15.51
C CYS A 74 8.44 -4.35 16.89
N TRP A 75 7.74 -3.95 17.96
CA TRP A 75 8.23 -4.10 19.33
C TRP A 75 8.37 -5.56 19.75
N GLY A 76 7.49 -6.44 19.25
CA GLY A 76 7.52 -7.87 19.51
C GLY A 76 8.42 -8.69 18.59
N SER A 77 9.07 -8.06 17.60
CA SER A 77 9.86 -8.80 16.60
C SER A 77 11.16 -9.34 17.19
N PRO A 78 11.46 -10.65 17.04
CA PRO A 78 12.72 -11.25 17.49
C PRO A 78 13.91 -10.88 16.60
N VAL A 79 13.67 -10.31 15.42
CA VAL A 79 14.69 -9.97 14.41
C VAL A 79 14.62 -8.47 14.12
N SER A 80 15.77 -7.80 14.24
CA SER A 80 15.88 -6.34 14.16
C SER A 80 15.52 -5.80 12.76
N GLU A 81 15.82 -6.58 11.73
CA GLU A 81 15.59 -6.29 10.32
C GLU A 81 14.10 -6.22 10.01
N TYR A 82 13.31 -7.15 10.57
CA TYR A 82 11.85 -7.10 10.44
C TYR A 82 11.25 -5.89 11.17
N GLY A 83 11.78 -5.55 12.35
CA GLY A 83 11.37 -4.32 13.04
C GLY A 83 11.62 -3.05 12.22
N ARG A 84 12.75 -2.98 11.50
CA ARG A 84 13.07 -1.85 10.60
C ARG A 84 12.17 -1.81 9.37
N SER A 85 11.95 -2.96 8.74
CA SER A 85 11.05 -3.07 7.58
C SER A 85 9.62 -2.64 7.93
N ASP A 86 9.11 -3.09 9.07
CA ASP A 86 7.78 -2.74 9.56
C ASP A 86 7.67 -1.24 9.90
N ALA A 87 8.72 -0.64 10.47
CA ALA A 87 8.76 0.80 10.73
C ALA A 87 8.77 1.62 9.42
N LEU A 88 9.54 1.18 8.41
CA LEU A 88 9.53 1.78 7.07
C LEU A 88 8.17 1.63 6.39
N LEU A 89 7.48 0.51 6.60
CA LEU A 89 6.13 0.27 6.09
C LEU A 89 5.13 1.25 6.71
N VAL A 90 5.20 1.45 8.03
CA VAL A 90 4.36 2.44 8.73
C VAL A 90 4.58 3.83 8.13
N VAL A 91 5.83 4.27 8.03
CA VAL A 91 6.17 5.58 7.46
C VAL A 91 5.62 5.69 6.03
N SER A 92 5.80 4.67 5.21
CA SER A 92 5.31 4.63 3.82
C SER A 92 3.78 4.69 3.74
N ALA A 93 3.09 3.96 4.63
CA ALA A 93 1.63 3.96 4.71
C ALA A 93 1.08 5.33 5.13
N LEU A 94 1.66 5.93 6.18
CA LEU A 94 1.32 7.29 6.64
C LEU A 94 1.46 8.30 5.51
N ILE A 95 2.61 8.26 4.84
CA ILE A 95 2.96 9.13 3.74
C ILE A 95 2.00 8.97 2.56
N SER A 96 1.68 7.73 2.19
CA SER A 96 0.82 7.42 1.05
C SER A 96 -0.64 7.79 1.30
N CYS A 97 -1.13 7.59 2.53
CA CYS A 97 -2.46 8.04 2.95
C CYS A 97 -2.57 9.57 2.96
N LEU A 98 -1.53 10.25 3.46
CA LEU A 98 -1.44 11.70 3.38
C LEU A 98 -1.49 12.13 1.92
N TRP A 99 -0.64 11.60 1.05
CA TRP A 99 -0.65 11.92 -0.38
C TRP A 99 -2.04 11.73 -1.02
N ALA A 100 -2.69 10.58 -0.81
CA ALA A 100 -4.01 10.26 -1.34
C ALA A 100 -5.10 11.24 -0.88
N TRP A 101 -4.97 11.78 0.34
CA TRP A 101 -5.87 12.78 0.90
C TRP A 101 -5.65 14.17 0.31
N THR A 102 -4.39 14.55 0.11
CA THR A 102 -4.02 15.89 -0.38
C THR A 102 -4.31 16.10 -1.86
N MET A 103 -4.39 15.01 -2.64
CA MET A 103 -4.66 15.06 -4.08
C MET A 103 -6.14 15.27 -4.40
N PRO A 104 -6.49 16.19 -5.31
CA PRO A 104 -7.89 16.47 -5.65
C PRO A 104 -8.60 15.28 -6.31
N ALA A 105 -9.88 15.10 -5.98
CA ALA A 105 -10.77 14.07 -6.55
C ALA A 105 -10.70 13.95 -8.08
N ARG A 106 -10.66 15.10 -8.76
CA ARG A 106 -10.82 15.20 -10.23
C ARG A 106 -9.53 15.03 -11.03
N GLY A 107 -8.38 14.79 -10.38
CA GLY A 107 -7.12 14.59 -11.09
C GLY A 107 -7.13 13.27 -11.86
N LEU A 108 -6.87 13.29 -13.16
CA LEU A 108 -6.85 12.06 -13.97
C LEU A 108 -5.80 11.06 -13.46
N ALA A 109 -4.60 11.54 -13.10
CA ALA A 109 -3.52 10.70 -12.57
C ALA A 109 -3.91 9.93 -11.29
N ILE A 110 -4.52 10.61 -10.31
CA ILE A 110 -4.91 9.96 -9.05
C ILE A 110 -6.01 8.91 -9.28
N ARG A 111 -6.95 9.18 -10.20
CA ARG A 111 -8.00 8.23 -10.57
C ARG A 111 -7.41 6.96 -11.17
N PHE A 112 -6.47 7.12 -12.11
CA PHE A 112 -5.76 5.99 -12.72
C PHE A 112 -4.95 5.20 -11.69
N ILE A 113 -4.21 5.89 -10.81
CA ILE A 113 -3.40 5.24 -9.77
C ILE A 113 -4.29 4.44 -8.81
N MET A 114 -5.40 5.02 -8.33
CA MET A 114 -6.30 4.34 -7.40
C MET A 114 -7.02 3.15 -8.06
N ALA A 115 -7.44 3.30 -9.32
CA ALA A 115 -8.03 2.20 -10.08
C ALA A 115 -7.01 1.09 -10.33
N ALA A 116 -5.79 1.42 -10.74
CA ALA A 116 -4.70 0.45 -10.94
C ALA A 116 -4.36 -0.29 -9.65
N LEU A 117 -4.30 0.42 -8.51
CA LEU A 117 -4.04 -0.17 -7.21
C LEU A 117 -5.15 -1.16 -6.80
N ALA A 118 -6.41 -0.80 -7.01
CA ALA A 118 -7.54 -1.69 -6.75
C ALA A 118 -7.53 -2.93 -7.66
N LEU A 119 -7.25 -2.76 -8.96
CA LEU A 119 -7.13 -3.86 -9.92
C LEU A 119 -5.95 -4.78 -9.58
N LEU A 120 -4.81 -4.23 -9.17
CA LEU A 120 -3.67 -5.01 -8.69
C LEU A 120 -4.00 -5.79 -7.42
N GLY A 121 -4.76 -5.21 -6.49
CA GLY A 121 -5.26 -5.91 -5.32
C GLY A 121 -6.12 -7.13 -5.69
N LEU A 122 -7.05 -6.96 -6.64
CA LEU A 122 -7.90 -8.03 -7.15
C LEU A 122 -7.09 -9.12 -7.89
N ALA A 123 -6.13 -8.72 -8.73
CA ALA A 123 -5.27 -9.65 -9.44
C ALA A 123 -4.40 -10.47 -8.47
N ASN A 124 -3.82 -9.81 -7.46
CA ASN A 124 -3.07 -10.48 -6.39
C ASN A 124 -3.95 -11.48 -5.64
N LEU A 125 -5.18 -11.11 -5.28
CA LEU A 125 -6.12 -12.02 -4.62
C LEU A 125 -6.43 -13.23 -5.50
N GLY A 126 -6.72 -13.02 -6.79
CA GLY A 126 -6.98 -14.11 -7.73
C GLY A 126 -5.83 -15.11 -7.79
N ILE A 127 -4.59 -14.63 -7.93
CA ILE A 127 -3.40 -15.49 -7.92
C ILE A 127 -3.20 -16.16 -6.57
N ALA A 128 -3.38 -15.44 -5.46
CA ALA A 128 -3.23 -16.00 -4.12
C ALA A 128 -4.26 -17.10 -3.83
N LEU A 129 -5.50 -16.98 -4.31
CA LEU A 129 -6.52 -18.02 -4.23
C LEU A 129 -6.16 -19.26 -5.05
N VAL A 130 -5.54 -19.09 -6.23
CA VAL A 130 -4.99 -20.21 -7.00
C VAL A 130 -3.86 -20.88 -6.23
N GLN A 131 -2.94 -20.12 -5.65
CA GLN A 131 -1.82 -20.63 -4.84
C GLN A 131 -2.27 -21.32 -3.55
N LEU A 132 -3.40 -20.91 -2.96
CA LEU A 132 -4.01 -21.62 -1.83
C LEU A 132 -4.51 -23.01 -2.23
N ARG A 133 -5.10 -23.13 -3.44
CA ARG A 133 -5.62 -24.39 -3.96
C ARG A 133 -4.51 -25.30 -4.48
N ASP A 134 -3.52 -24.71 -5.13
CA ASP A 134 -2.35 -25.39 -5.69
C ASP A 134 -1.06 -24.69 -5.23
N PRO A 135 -0.45 -25.14 -4.13
CA PRO A 135 0.79 -24.56 -3.62
C PRO A 135 1.97 -24.65 -4.60
N ALA A 136 1.94 -25.56 -5.57
CA ALA A 136 2.98 -25.68 -6.59
C ALA A 136 2.87 -24.57 -7.67
N PHE A 137 1.73 -23.89 -7.77
CA PHE A 137 1.56 -22.77 -8.69
C PHE A 137 2.50 -21.62 -8.29
N ALA A 138 3.46 -21.28 -9.16
CA ALA A 138 4.52 -20.32 -8.88
C ALA A 138 4.48 -19.04 -9.72
N TRP A 139 3.59 -18.95 -10.72
CA TRP A 139 3.54 -17.81 -11.65
C TRP A 139 3.36 -16.47 -10.92
N PRO A 140 4.06 -15.40 -11.33
CA PRO A 140 4.91 -15.29 -12.53
C PRO A 140 6.34 -15.84 -12.39
N PHE A 141 6.69 -16.41 -11.25
CA PHE A 141 8.03 -16.93 -10.98
C PHE A 141 8.15 -18.41 -11.34
N GLY A 142 9.38 -18.88 -11.55
CA GLY A 142 9.66 -20.31 -11.78
C GLY A 142 9.56 -21.16 -10.52
N SER A 143 9.71 -20.55 -9.34
CA SER A 143 9.63 -21.23 -8.04
C SER A 143 9.28 -20.22 -6.94
N ARG A 144 8.69 -20.70 -5.83
CA ARG A 144 8.41 -19.89 -4.64
C ARG A 144 9.11 -20.49 -3.42
N PRO A 145 9.68 -19.65 -2.53
CA PRO A 145 10.43 -20.12 -1.37
C PRO A 145 9.54 -20.73 -0.28
N THR A 146 8.23 -20.48 -0.32
CA THR A 146 7.27 -20.92 0.70
C THR A 146 5.96 -21.38 0.08
N ALA A 147 5.26 -22.29 0.78
CA ALA A 147 3.92 -22.73 0.38
C ALA A 147 2.84 -21.64 0.58
N PHE A 148 3.10 -20.62 1.41
CA PHE A 148 2.17 -19.51 1.63
C PHE A 148 1.88 -18.75 0.33
N PRO A 149 0.64 -18.25 0.15
CA PRO A 149 0.30 -17.42 -1.00
C PRO A 149 1.14 -16.14 -1.05
N SER A 150 1.67 -15.83 -2.22
CA SER A 150 2.48 -14.65 -2.49
C SER A 150 1.92 -13.77 -3.62
N GLY A 151 0.79 -14.16 -4.22
CA GLY A 151 0.15 -13.40 -5.29
C GLY A 151 1.10 -13.22 -6.48
N LEU A 152 1.21 -11.99 -6.97
CA LEU A 152 2.13 -11.61 -8.04
C LEU A 152 3.58 -11.39 -7.55
N PHE A 153 3.85 -11.62 -6.26
CA PHE A 153 5.16 -11.41 -5.65
C PHE A 153 5.90 -12.73 -5.43
N GLY A 154 7.23 -12.65 -5.36
CA GLY A 154 8.09 -13.81 -5.13
C GLY A 154 8.08 -14.30 -3.67
N HIS A 155 7.47 -13.54 -2.75
CA HIS A 155 7.45 -13.86 -1.33
C HIS A 155 6.14 -13.35 -0.68
N TYR A 156 5.60 -14.13 0.27
CA TYR A 156 4.33 -13.83 0.95
C TYR A 156 4.37 -12.52 1.78
N ASN A 157 5.52 -12.21 2.42
CA ASN A 157 5.71 -10.92 3.09
C ASN A 157 5.55 -9.71 2.15
N HIS A 158 6.07 -9.77 0.92
CA HIS A 158 5.93 -8.67 -0.04
C HIS A 158 4.47 -8.48 -0.47
N LEU A 159 3.72 -9.58 -0.62
CA LEU A 159 2.28 -9.51 -0.83
C LEU A 159 1.59 -8.82 0.36
N ALA A 160 1.95 -9.18 1.58
CA ALA A 160 1.38 -8.60 2.79
C ALA A 160 1.65 -7.09 2.86
N ASP A 161 2.90 -6.67 2.67
CA ASP A 161 3.33 -5.27 2.72
C ASP A 161 2.59 -4.42 1.69
N PHE A 162 2.59 -4.87 0.43
CA PHE A 162 1.89 -4.20 -0.65
C PHE A 162 0.39 -4.11 -0.36
N SER A 163 -0.22 -5.20 0.10
CA SER A 163 -1.65 -5.27 0.36
C SER A 163 -2.06 -4.38 1.55
N GLN A 164 -1.26 -4.32 2.62
CA GLN A 164 -1.51 -3.44 3.75
C GLN A 164 -1.51 -1.96 3.34
N VAL A 165 -0.47 -1.53 2.63
CA VAL A 165 -0.38 -0.14 2.15
C VAL A 165 -1.52 0.17 1.17
N SER A 166 -1.80 -0.74 0.25
CA SER A 166 -2.88 -0.60 -0.72
C SER A 166 -4.25 -0.46 -0.05
N ALA A 167 -4.55 -1.31 0.93
CA ALA A 167 -5.80 -1.27 1.69
C ALA A 167 -5.95 0.07 2.43
N LEU A 168 -4.89 0.56 3.08
CA LEU A 168 -4.92 1.84 3.78
C LEU A 168 -5.13 3.01 2.81
N MET A 169 -4.40 3.04 1.68
CA MET A 169 -4.54 4.08 0.67
C MET A 169 -5.93 4.12 0.04
N LEU A 170 -6.47 2.95 -0.35
CA LEU A 170 -7.79 2.86 -0.96
C LEU A 170 -8.89 3.19 0.03
N THR A 171 -8.74 2.78 1.31
CA THR A 171 -9.67 3.16 2.39
C THR A 171 -9.65 4.66 2.61
N ALA A 172 -8.47 5.25 2.72
CA ALA A 172 -8.28 6.68 2.85
C ALA A 172 -8.99 7.45 1.72
N ARG A 173 -8.80 6.98 0.49
CA ARG A 173 -9.43 7.58 -0.68
C ARG A 173 -10.95 7.42 -0.67
N ALA A 174 -11.46 6.22 -0.43
CA ALA A 174 -12.89 5.93 -0.44
C ALA A 174 -13.67 6.72 0.61
N LEU A 175 -13.07 6.94 1.79
CA LEU A 175 -13.69 7.68 2.87
C LEU A 175 -13.60 9.20 2.69
N TRP A 176 -12.49 9.72 2.17
CA TRP A 176 -12.20 11.16 2.25
C TRP A 176 -12.23 11.89 0.90
N ALA A 177 -12.04 11.20 -0.21
CA ALA A 177 -12.09 11.84 -1.51
C ALA A 177 -13.53 12.07 -1.97
N ARG A 178 -13.73 13.18 -2.68
CA ARG A 178 -14.98 13.48 -3.39
C ARG A 178 -15.05 12.75 -4.73
N ASP A 179 -14.66 11.48 -4.72
CA ASP A 179 -14.71 10.60 -5.89
C ASP A 179 -16.15 10.17 -6.17
N SER A 180 -16.43 9.78 -7.41
CA SER A 180 -17.75 9.32 -7.84
C SER A 180 -18.16 8.02 -7.14
N LYS A 181 -19.46 7.69 -7.14
CA LYS A 181 -19.96 6.43 -6.55
C LYS A 181 -19.27 5.21 -7.15
N PHE A 182 -19.03 5.20 -8.47
CA PHE A 182 -18.37 4.11 -9.14
C PHE A 182 -16.92 3.92 -8.67
N GLU A 183 -16.16 5.01 -8.57
CA GLU A 183 -14.77 4.96 -8.08
C GLU A 183 -14.67 4.47 -6.65
N ARG A 184 -15.60 4.89 -5.79
CA ARG A 184 -15.67 4.39 -4.41
C ARG A 184 -15.94 2.90 -4.37
N ILE A 185 -16.81 2.37 -5.23
CA ILE A 185 -17.06 0.92 -5.32
C ILE A 185 -15.77 0.20 -5.71
N VAL A 186 -15.06 0.68 -6.74
CA VAL A 186 -13.77 0.10 -7.16
C VAL A 186 -12.75 0.12 -6.02
N GLN A 187 -12.65 1.23 -5.30
CA GLN A 187 -11.74 1.36 -4.15
C GLN A 187 -12.10 0.38 -3.04
N VAL A 188 -13.38 0.28 -2.66
CA VAL A 188 -13.85 -0.66 -1.62
C VAL A 188 -13.59 -2.11 -2.00
N LEU A 189 -13.83 -2.49 -3.27
CA LEU A 189 -13.48 -3.83 -3.76
C LEU A 189 -11.97 -4.09 -3.65
N GLY A 190 -11.15 -3.11 -4.00
CA GLY A 190 -9.69 -3.19 -3.83
C GLY A 190 -9.27 -3.31 -2.35
N VAL A 191 -9.93 -2.60 -1.43
CA VAL A 191 -9.69 -2.73 0.02
C VAL A 191 -10.00 -4.14 0.49
N VAL A 192 -11.16 -4.70 0.14
CA VAL A 192 -11.55 -6.06 0.52
C VAL A 192 -10.55 -7.07 -0.04
N ALA A 193 -10.14 -6.92 -1.30
CA ALA A 193 -9.17 -7.81 -1.92
C ALA A 193 -7.82 -7.78 -1.21
N ALA A 194 -7.29 -6.57 -0.98
CA ALA A 194 -6.02 -6.38 -0.30
C ALA A 194 -6.06 -6.87 1.16
N ALA A 195 -7.10 -6.56 1.92
CA ALA A 195 -7.28 -7.07 3.28
C ALA A 195 -7.33 -8.60 3.31
N THR A 196 -8.03 -9.21 2.35
CA THR A 196 -8.06 -10.68 2.21
C THR A 196 -6.68 -11.25 1.93
N CYS A 197 -5.89 -10.62 1.04
CA CYS A 197 -4.49 -11.01 0.78
C CYS A 197 -3.64 -11.01 2.06
N VAL A 198 -3.79 -10.00 2.92
CA VAL A 198 -3.07 -9.93 4.21
C VAL A 198 -3.44 -11.11 5.11
N LEU A 199 -4.72 -11.46 5.19
CA LEU A 199 -5.18 -12.60 6.00
C LEU A 199 -4.66 -13.94 5.46
N ILE A 200 -4.79 -14.20 4.15
CA ILE A 200 -4.42 -15.50 3.58
C ILE A 200 -2.92 -15.75 3.49
N CYS A 201 -2.10 -14.70 3.41
CA CYS A 201 -0.65 -14.86 3.30
C CYS A 201 0.01 -15.27 4.63
N GLY A 202 -0.71 -15.18 5.76
CA GLY A 202 -0.23 -15.60 7.08
C GLY A 202 0.90 -14.75 7.67
N SER A 203 1.33 -13.69 6.98
CA SER A 203 2.38 -12.79 7.47
C SER A 203 1.90 -12.00 8.70
N ARG A 204 2.82 -11.71 9.64
CA ARG A 204 2.60 -10.89 10.84
C ARG A 204 1.37 -11.28 11.68
N GLY A 205 1.09 -12.58 11.81
CA GLY A 205 -0.02 -13.10 12.61
C GLY A 205 -1.38 -13.10 11.89
N GLY A 206 -1.41 -12.90 10.57
CA GLY A 206 -2.62 -12.94 9.75
C GLY A 206 -3.27 -14.32 9.62
N ALA A 207 -2.63 -15.38 10.10
CA ALA A 207 -3.18 -16.72 10.01
C ALA A 207 -4.32 -16.91 11.03
N LEU A 208 -5.53 -17.16 10.50
CA LEU A 208 -6.55 -18.00 11.13
C LEU A 208 -6.04 -19.46 11.16
N SER A 209 -4.87 -19.71 11.76
CA SER A 209 -4.29 -21.04 11.97
C SER A 209 -4.32 -21.39 13.44
#